data_AF-A0A1H0THQ7-F1
#
_entry.id   AF-A0A1H0THQ7-F1
#
_cell.length_a   1.000
_cell.length_b   1.000
_cell.length_c   1.000
_cell.angle_alpha   90.00
_cell.angle_beta   90.00
_cell.angle_gamma   90.00
#
_symmetry.space_group_name_H-M   'P 1'
#
loop_
_entity.id
_entity.type
_entity.pdbx_description
1 polymer ?
#
loop_
_entity_poly.entity_id
_entity_poly.type
_entity_poly.pdbx_seq_one_letter_code
_entity_poly.pdbx_strand_id
1 'polypeptide(L)'
;MSQAPRSSDQQGADPTASARVPQRVERRIDTTQKHPAPDAEQQNLNSPEARLPHERDQAVNMTDGKPDPEMKQAHDDLERGLKDTDRGAPAHEAYQKQKR
;
A
#
# COMPACT_ATOMS: atom_id res chain seq x y z
N MET A 1 2.07 21.06 63.20
CA MET A 1 2.58 22.29 62.55
C MET A 1 3.99 22.01 62.08
N SER A 2 4.27 22.30 60.79
CA SER A 2 5.58 22.71 60.23
C SER A 2 6.76 21.73 60.36
N GLN A 3 7.54 21.36 59.35
CA GLN A 3 7.80 21.89 58.01
C GLN A 3 8.68 20.81 57.31
N ALA A 4 8.50 20.58 56.01
CA ALA A 4 9.60 20.14 55.15
C ALA A 4 10.54 21.35 54.91
N PRO A 5 11.83 21.14 54.54
CA PRO A 5 12.12 21.36 53.11
C PRO A 5 13.36 20.63 52.50
N ARG A 6 13.27 20.39 51.18
CA ARG A 6 14.29 20.30 50.09
C ARG A 6 15.17 19.04 50.04
N SER A 7 15.08 18.23 48.97
CA SER A 7 15.79 18.38 47.67
C SER A 7 17.29 18.54 47.90
N SER A 8 18.16 17.63 47.51
CA SER A 8 18.34 17.08 46.16
C SER A 8 19.44 16.02 46.25
N ASP A 9 19.31 14.90 45.55
CA ASP A 9 20.45 14.37 44.81
C ASP A 9 19.94 13.54 43.65
N GLN A 10 20.15 14.13 42.47
CA GLN A 10 19.91 13.53 41.19
C GLN A 10 20.97 12.45 40.98
N GLN A 11 20.57 11.18 41.05
CA GLN A 11 21.35 10.12 40.43
C GLN A 11 20.98 10.12 38.95
N GLY A 12 21.89 10.67 38.14
CA GLY A 12 21.82 10.66 36.69
C GLY A 12 21.59 9.23 36.21
N ALA A 13 20.41 8.98 35.67
CA ALA A 13 20.15 7.78 34.92
C ALA A 13 20.94 7.90 33.61
N ASP A 14 22.07 7.19 33.52
CA ASP A 14 22.72 6.92 32.24
C ASP A 14 21.69 6.24 31.31
N PRO A 15 21.29 6.88 30.18
CA PRO A 15 20.31 6.29 29.26
C PRO A 15 20.92 5.18 28.39
N THR A 16 22.21 4.85 28.59
CA THR A 16 22.92 3.80 27.84
C THR A 16 22.93 2.46 28.57
N ALA A 17 22.01 2.24 29.51
CA ALA A 17 21.74 0.91 30.04
C ALA A 17 21.00 0.06 29.00
N SER A 18 21.79 -0.52 28.09
CA SER A 18 21.52 -1.73 27.31
C SER A 18 20.12 -1.82 26.70
N ALA A 19 19.94 -1.21 25.53
CA ALA A 19 19.04 -1.79 24.55
C ALA A 19 19.45 -3.26 24.40
N ARG A 20 18.58 -4.21 24.78
CA ARG A 20 18.82 -5.64 24.55
C ARG A 20 18.95 -5.85 23.05
N VAL A 21 20.19 -5.87 22.56
CA VAL A 21 20.47 -6.31 21.19
C VAL A 21 20.04 -7.77 21.15
N PRO A 22 19.02 -8.15 20.34
CA PRO A 22 18.68 -9.56 20.21
C PRO A 22 19.92 -10.27 19.69
N GLN A 23 20.36 -11.31 20.39
CA GLN A 23 21.45 -12.15 19.91
C GLN A 23 21.06 -12.68 18.54
N ARG A 24 21.94 -12.51 17.55
CA ARG A 24 21.75 -13.04 16.20
C ARG A 24 21.75 -14.56 16.28
N VAL A 25 20.57 -15.16 16.38
CA VAL A 25 20.40 -16.60 16.19
C VAL A 25 20.52 -16.85 14.69
N GLU A 26 21.67 -17.40 14.26
CA GLU A 26 21.80 -17.90 12.90
C GLU A 26 20.86 -19.09 12.72
N ARG A 27 19.68 -18.84 12.15
CA ARG A 27 18.80 -19.92 11.70
C ARG A 27 19.47 -20.59 10.51
N ARG A 28 20.27 -21.62 10.77
CA ARG A 28 20.81 -22.48 9.73
C ARG A 28 19.64 -23.26 9.13
N ILE A 29 19.29 -22.94 7.89
CA ILE A 29 18.35 -23.73 7.11
C ILE A 29 19.10 -24.91 6.49
N ASP A 30 18.57 -26.11 6.65
CA ASP A 30 19.10 -27.29 5.96
C ASP A 30 18.63 -27.24 4.50
N THR A 31 19.55 -26.91 3.60
CA THR A 31 19.29 -26.83 2.15
C THR A 31 19.41 -28.19 1.45
N THR A 32 19.77 -29.25 2.18
CA THR A 32 19.80 -30.63 1.68
C THR A 32 18.38 -31.15 1.45
N GLN A 33 17.41 -30.63 2.21
CA GLN A 33 16.02 -30.97 2.04
C GLN A 33 15.43 -30.23 0.86
N LYS A 34 14.87 -30.98 -0.09
CA LYS A 34 14.12 -30.42 -1.21
C LYS A 34 12.87 -29.75 -0.63
N HIS A 35 12.88 -28.42 -0.54
CA HIS A 35 11.68 -27.69 -0.18
C HIS A 35 10.59 -28.02 -1.22
N PRO A 36 9.39 -28.44 -0.81
CA PRO A 36 8.28 -28.54 -1.75
C PRO A 36 8.10 -27.14 -2.33
N ALA A 37 8.00 -27.04 -3.66
CA ALA A 37 7.61 -25.80 -4.28
C ALA A 37 6.29 -25.35 -3.63
N PRO A 38 6.16 -24.06 -3.23
CA PRO A 38 4.91 -23.57 -2.68
C PRO A 38 3.81 -23.92 -3.68
N ASP A 39 2.79 -24.63 -3.20
CA ASP A 39 1.62 -25.15 -3.91
C ASP A 39 1.49 -24.59 -5.33
N ALA A 40 2.18 -25.24 -6.27
CA ALA A 40 1.84 -25.16 -7.69
C ALA A 40 0.57 -25.99 -7.91
N GLU A 41 -0.43 -25.77 -7.06
CA GLU A 41 -1.73 -26.38 -7.18
C GLU A 41 -2.40 -25.72 -8.38
N GLN A 42 -2.44 -26.49 -9.46
CA GLN A 42 -3.24 -26.26 -10.65
C GLN A 42 -2.93 -24.92 -11.33
N GLN A 43 -1.68 -24.76 -11.79
CA GLN A 43 -1.47 -23.96 -12.98
C GLN A 43 -2.36 -24.58 -14.06
N ASN A 44 -3.46 -23.89 -14.41
CA ASN A 44 -4.22 -24.19 -15.59
C ASN A 44 -3.20 -24.36 -16.72
N LEU A 45 -3.05 -25.57 -17.26
CA LEU A 45 -2.02 -25.89 -18.27
C LEU A 45 -2.20 -25.08 -19.56
N ASN A 46 -3.33 -24.37 -19.69
CA ASN A 46 -3.62 -23.43 -20.76
C ASN A 46 -3.34 -21.96 -20.37
N SER A 47 -2.93 -21.68 -19.14
CA SER A 47 -2.45 -20.36 -18.74
C SER A 47 -1.03 -20.16 -19.28
N PRO A 48 -0.73 -18.99 -19.85
CA PRO A 48 0.62 -18.68 -20.29
C PRO A 48 1.59 -18.81 -19.11
N GLU A 49 2.78 -19.37 -19.39
CA GLU A 49 3.86 -19.49 -18.41
C GLU A 49 4.12 -18.15 -17.73
N ALA A 50 4.38 -18.17 -16.42
CA ALA A 50 4.60 -16.96 -15.65
C ALA A 50 5.84 -16.22 -16.19
N ARG A 51 5.61 -15.03 -16.77
CA ARG A 51 6.67 -14.20 -17.37
C ARG A 51 7.77 -13.90 -16.36
N LEU A 52 9.02 -13.92 -16.82
CA LEU A 52 10.16 -13.46 -16.02
C LEU A 52 9.96 -11.98 -15.64
N PRO A 53 10.59 -11.47 -14.55
CA PRO A 53 10.39 -10.09 -14.10
C PRO A 53 10.60 -9.05 -15.22
N HIS A 54 11.67 -9.20 -16.00
CA HIS A 54 11.99 -8.29 -17.12
C HIS A 54 11.07 -8.45 -18.33
N GLU A 55 10.42 -9.60 -18.51
CA GLU A 55 9.41 -9.81 -19.56
C GLU A 55 8.05 -9.24 -19.15
N ARG A 56 7.72 -9.37 -17.86
CA ARG A 56 6.52 -8.76 -17.29
C ARG A 56 6.63 -7.23 -17.33
N ASP A 57 7.79 -6.67 -17.03
CA ASP A 57 7.98 -5.22 -17.06
C ASP A 57 7.92 -4.65 -18.50
N GLN A 58 8.22 -5.46 -19.52
CA GLN A 58 8.06 -5.08 -20.94
C GLN A 58 6.69 -5.45 -21.54
N ALA A 59 5.78 -6.01 -20.75
CA ALA A 59 4.46 -6.36 -21.23
C ALA A 59 3.62 -5.10 -21.52
N VAL A 60 3.01 -5.06 -22.71
CA VAL A 60 2.10 -3.97 -23.12
C VAL A 60 0.70 -4.16 -22.52
N ASN A 61 0.33 -5.39 -22.18
CA ASN A 61 -1.00 -5.78 -21.72
C ASN A 61 -1.04 -6.12 -20.22
N MET A 62 -0.49 -5.22 -19.39
CA MET A 62 -0.44 -5.39 -17.93
C MET A 62 -1.81 -5.27 -17.25
N THR A 63 -2.75 -4.60 -17.90
CA THR A 63 -4.15 -4.52 -17.49
C THR A 63 -5.02 -5.35 -18.43
N ASP A 64 -6.19 -5.79 -17.94
CA ASP A 64 -7.17 -6.56 -18.71
C ASP A 64 -7.90 -5.73 -19.78
N GLY A 65 -7.47 -4.48 -19.97
CA GLY A 65 -8.02 -3.54 -20.94
C GLY A 65 -9.43 -3.07 -20.62
N LYS A 66 -9.98 -3.43 -19.46
CA LYS A 66 -11.34 -3.04 -19.06
C LYS A 66 -11.25 -1.77 -18.21
N PRO A 67 -11.74 -0.62 -18.71
CA PRO A 67 -11.83 0.57 -17.88
C PRO A 67 -12.84 0.33 -16.75
N ASP A 68 -12.55 0.89 -15.59
CA ASP A 68 -13.49 0.92 -14.48
C ASP A 68 -14.78 1.66 -14.91
N PRO A 69 -15.98 1.19 -14.51
CA PRO A 69 -17.24 1.89 -14.80
C PRO A 69 -17.22 3.37 -14.39
N GLU A 70 -16.59 3.73 -13.27
CA GLU A 70 -16.48 5.12 -12.82
C GLU A 70 -15.62 5.96 -13.77
N MET A 71 -14.52 5.39 -14.28
CA MET A 71 -13.65 6.04 -15.25
C MET A 71 -14.35 6.26 -16.59
N LYS A 72 -15.19 5.30 -17.00
CA LYS A 72 -16.02 5.46 -18.20
C LYS A 72 -17.02 6.60 -18.03
N GLN A 73 -17.70 6.68 -16.89
CA GLN A 73 -18.62 7.77 -16.61
C GLN A 73 -17.91 9.13 -16.59
N ALA A 74 -16.76 9.21 -15.91
CA ALA A 74 -15.99 10.45 -15.85
C ALA A 74 -15.58 10.93 -17.25
N HIS A 75 -15.19 10.01 -18.14
CA HIS A 75 -14.92 10.32 -19.54
C HIS A 75 -16.15 10.91 -20.24
N ASP A 76 -17.30 10.25 -20.16
CA ASP A 76 -18.54 10.70 -20.79
C ASP A 76 -19.00 12.07 -20.22
N ASP A 77 -18.76 12.33 -18.94
CA ASP A 77 -19.06 13.61 -18.29
C ASP A 77 -18.11 14.73 -18.79
N LEU A 78 -16.82 14.45 -18.95
CA LEU A 78 -15.86 15.39 -19.56
C LEU A 78 -16.24 15.72 -21.00
N GLU A 79 -16.65 14.73 -21.81
CA GLU A 79 -17.13 14.95 -23.17
C GLU A 79 -18.38 15.86 -23.21
N ARG A 80 -19.23 15.78 -22.19
CA ARG A 80 -20.39 16.67 -22.01
C ARG A 80 -20.03 18.06 -21.48
N GLY A 81 -18.77 18.31 -21.14
CA GLY A 81 -18.31 19.58 -20.56
C GLY A 81 -18.69 19.75 -19.08
N LEU A 82 -19.02 18.67 -18.38
CA LEU A 82 -19.14 18.70 -16.93
C LEU A 82 -17.77 18.92 -16.32
N LYS A 83 -17.70 19.87 -15.37
CA LYS A 83 -16.47 20.19 -14.65
C LYS A 83 -16.30 19.34 -13.38
N ASP A 84 -17.41 19.00 -12.73
CA ASP A 84 -17.47 18.23 -11.48
C ASP A 84 -18.05 16.85 -11.82
N THR A 85 -17.17 15.92 -12.25
CA THR A 85 -17.57 14.61 -12.78
C THR A 85 -17.89 13.61 -11.68
N ASP A 86 -17.36 13.81 -10.47
CA ASP A 86 -17.67 13.02 -9.27
C ASP A 86 -19.10 13.23 -8.78
N ARG A 87 -19.63 14.45 -8.95
CA ARG A 87 -21.00 14.83 -8.55
C ARG A 87 -22.00 14.88 -9.70
N GLY A 88 -21.52 14.77 -10.93
CA GLY A 88 -22.35 14.68 -12.14
C GLY A 88 -23.22 15.90 -12.42
N ALA A 89 -24.34 15.67 -13.12
CA ALA A 89 -25.25 16.72 -13.60
C ALA A 89 -25.81 17.64 -12.50
N PRO A 90 -26.19 17.16 -11.29
CA PRO A 90 -26.70 18.04 -10.23
C PRO A 90 -25.72 19.15 -9.83
N ALA A 91 -24.42 18.85 -9.74
CA ALA A 91 -23.39 19.85 -9.41
C ALA A 91 -23.18 20.85 -10.56
N HIS A 92 -23.22 20.37 -11.80
CA HIS A 92 -23.16 21.25 -12.96
C HIS A 92 -24.32 22.25 -12.97
N GLU A 93 -25.55 21.79 -12.78
CA GLU A 93 -26.72 22.68 -12.72
C GLU A 93 -26.62 23.70 -11.59
N ALA A 94 -26.18 23.28 -10.40
CA ALA A 94 -25.96 24.18 -9.27
C ALA A 94 -24.92 25.27 -9.61
N TYR A 95 -23.83 24.89 -10.27
CA TYR A 95 -22.80 25.84 -10.72
C TYR A 95 -23.33 26.84 -11.75
N GLN A 96 -24.14 26.40 -12.71
CA GLN A 96 -24.77 27.30 -13.69
C GLN A 96 -25.77 28.26 -13.03
N LYS A 97 -26.53 27.80 -12.03
CA LYS A 97 -27.43 28.64 -11.24
C LYS A 97 -26.67 29.70 -10.44
N GLN A 98 -25.51 29.36 -9.86
CA GLN A 98 -24.68 30.30 -9.12
C GLN A 98 -24.00 31.35 -10.01
N LYS A 99 -23.70 31.00 -11.27
CA LYS A 99 -23.09 31.92 -12.23
C LYS A 99 -24.07 32.95 -12.81
N ARG A 100 -25.37 32.69 -12.71
CA ARG A 100 -26.42 33.64 -13.11
C ARG A 100 -26.62 34.71 -12.07
#